data_AF-A0A928D6E4-F1
#
_entry.id   AF-A0A928D6E4-F1
#
_cell.length_a   1.000
_cell.length_b   1.000
_cell.length_c   1.000
_cell.angle_alpha   90.00
_cell.angle_beta   90.00
_cell.angle_gamma   90.00
#
_symmetry.space_group_name_H-M   'P 1'
#
loop_
_entity.id
_entity.type
_entity.pdbx_description
1 polymer ?
#
loop_
_entity_poly.entity_id
_entity_poly.type
_entity_poly.pdbx_seq_one_letter_code
_entity_poly.pdbx_strand_id
1 'polypeptide(L)'
;MNKLILSEVQGLGFNGIELLALVTNTSFDVVFYANVAGNILQSNAMADQGLIDHVKLADFYNRVATIIRSDADFDSTALNIVKVNRNNEVSVSTKERDFRVYAIKKEWRATILKP
;
A
#
# COMPACT_ATOMS: atom_id res chain seq x y z
N MET A 1 13.60 3.95 -4.45
CA MET A 1 12.36 3.25 -4.02
C MET A 1 11.45 2.73 -5.14
N ASN A 2 10.94 3.58 -6.07
CA ASN A 2 9.77 3.25 -6.93
C ASN A 2 9.83 1.89 -7.65
N LYS A 3 10.96 1.57 -8.30
CA LYS A 3 11.14 0.29 -9.01
C LYS A 3 10.98 -0.93 -8.09
N LEU A 4 11.47 -0.84 -6.85
CA LEU A 4 11.39 -1.93 -5.88
C LEU A 4 9.94 -2.15 -5.42
N ILE A 5 9.20 -1.06 -5.15
CA ILE A 5 7.77 -1.15 -4.79
C ILE A 5 6.97 -1.77 -5.94
N LEU A 6 7.22 -1.34 -7.18
CA LEU A 6 6.52 -1.91 -8.35
C LEU A 6 6.85 -3.39 -8.52
N SER A 7 8.09 -3.80 -8.27
CA SER A 7 8.48 -5.21 -8.29
C SER A 7 7.74 -6.03 -7.24
N GLU A 8 7.58 -5.52 -6.01
CA GLU A 8 6.80 -6.19 -4.96
C GLU A 8 5.32 -6.29 -5.34
N VAL A 9 4.73 -5.21 -5.86
CA VAL A 9 3.32 -5.17 -6.29
C VAL A 9 3.06 -6.16 -7.42
N GLN A 10 3.91 -6.18 -8.44
CA GLN A 10 3.81 -7.12 -9.56
C GLN A 10 4.00 -8.57 -9.11
N GLY A 11 4.87 -8.81 -8.12
CA GLY A 11 5.10 -10.12 -7.52
C GLY A 11 3.88 -10.74 -6.84
N LEU A 12 2.84 -9.94 -6.53
CA LEU A 12 1.59 -10.46 -5.97
C LEU A 12 0.75 -11.24 -7.00
N GLY A 13 0.97 -11.02 -8.30
CA GLY A 13 0.26 -11.74 -9.37
C GLY A 13 -1.21 -11.34 -9.55
N PHE A 14 -1.65 -10.21 -8.99
CA PHE A 14 -3.00 -9.68 -9.22
C PHE A 14 -3.00 -8.50 -10.19
N ASN A 15 -4.12 -8.32 -10.90
CA ASN A 15 -4.31 -7.22 -11.83
C ASN A 15 -4.94 -6.00 -11.16
N GLY A 16 -4.61 -4.81 -11.66
CA GLY A 16 -5.25 -3.56 -11.25
C GLY A 16 -5.05 -3.24 -9.77
N ILE A 17 -3.83 -3.45 -9.25
CA ILE A 17 -3.51 -3.21 -7.85
C ILE A 17 -3.47 -1.71 -7.57
N GLU A 18 -4.21 -1.30 -6.54
CA GLU A 18 -4.16 0.03 -5.92
C GLU A 18 -3.56 -0.14 -4.53
N LEU A 19 -2.33 0.33 -4.30
CA LEU A 19 -1.64 0.21 -3.01
C LEU A 19 -1.58 1.55 -2.29
N LEU A 20 -1.75 1.51 -0.97
CA LEU A 20 -1.47 2.59 -0.04
C LEU A 20 -0.53 2.08 1.05
N ALA A 21 0.61 2.75 1.21
CA ALA A 21 1.53 2.56 2.31
C ALA A 21 1.68 3.85 3.10
N LEU A 22 1.44 3.76 4.40
CA LEU A 22 1.55 4.82 5.38
C LEU A 22 2.68 4.44 6.33
N VAL A 23 3.84 5.08 6.20
CA VAL A 23 5.07 4.66 6.88
C VAL A 23 5.63 5.78 7.73
N THR A 24 5.82 5.48 9.01
CA THR A 24 6.62 6.31 9.91
C THR A 24 7.93 5.59 10.24
N ASN A 25 8.81 6.26 10.98
CA ASN A 25 10.06 5.64 11.44
C ASN A 25 9.84 4.34 12.24
N THR A 26 8.75 4.23 13.01
CA THR A 26 8.53 3.13 13.97
C THR A 26 7.34 2.24 13.66
N SER A 27 6.42 2.68 12.81
CA SER A 27 5.20 1.95 12.46
C SER A 27 4.89 2.05 10.97
N PHE A 28 4.06 1.15 10.48
CA PHE A 28 3.52 1.23 9.13
C PHE A 28 2.09 0.68 9.08
N ASP A 29 1.34 1.12 8.09
CA ASP A 29 0.05 0.56 7.68
C ASP A 29 0.06 0.44 6.15
N VAL A 30 0.05 -0.79 5.65
CA VAL A 30 0.08 -1.08 4.22
C VAL A 30 -1.18 -1.86 3.87
N VAL A 31 -1.88 -1.39 2.84
CA VAL A 31 -3.10 -2.02 2.33
C VAL A 31 -3.12 -1.88 0.82
N PHE A 32 -3.67 -2.88 0.13
CA PHE A 32 -3.96 -2.73 -1.29
C PHE A 32 -5.36 -3.25 -1.62
N TYR A 33 -5.86 -2.81 -2.77
CA TYR A 33 -7.01 -3.38 -3.43
C TYR A 33 -6.59 -3.97 -4.76
N ALA A 34 -7.21 -5.08 -5.16
CA ALA A 34 -6.97 -5.70 -6.46
C ALA A 34 -8.29 -6.14 -7.09
N ASN A 35 -8.31 -6.27 -8.42
CA ASN A 35 -9.43 -6.88 -9.13
C ASN A 35 -9.24 -8.40 -9.15
N VAL A 36 -10.15 -9.11 -8.49
CA VAL A 36 -10.23 -10.57 -8.48
C VAL A 36 -11.57 -10.97 -9.08
N ALA A 37 -11.55 -11.55 -10.28
CA ALA A 37 -12.73 -12.01 -11.00
C ALA A 37 -13.84 -10.95 -11.12
N GLY A 38 -13.47 -9.69 -11.38
CA GLY A 38 -14.40 -8.56 -11.51
C GLY A 38 -14.73 -7.85 -10.19
N ASN A 39 -14.31 -8.39 -9.04
CA ASN A 39 -14.56 -7.79 -7.74
C ASN A 39 -13.32 -7.07 -7.20
N ILE A 40 -13.52 -5.86 -6.68
CA ILE A 40 -12.47 -5.12 -5.99
C ILE A 40 -12.39 -5.64 -4.54
N LEU A 41 -11.34 -6.41 -4.25
CA LEU A 41 -11.11 -6.97 -2.91
C LEU A 41 -9.92 -6.28 -2.24
N GLN A 42 -10.05 -6.05 -0.93
CA GLN A 42 -8.94 -5.57 -0.10
C GLN A 42 -8.01 -6.74 0.25
N SER A 43 -6.72 -6.48 0.33
CA SER A 43 -5.67 -7.45 0.66
C SER A 43 -5.96 -8.34 1.87
N ASN A 44 -6.46 -7.80 2.99
CA ASN A 44 -6.79 -8.62 4.17
C ASN A 44 -8.01 -9.52 3.91
N ALA A 45 -9.03 -9.01 3.22
CA ALA A 45 -10.18 -9.83 2.82
C ALA A 45 -9.81 -10.92 1.81
N MET A 46 -8.81 -10.66 0.96
CA MET A 46 -8.25 -11.67 0.07
C MET A 46 -7.55 -12.78 0.86
N ALA A 47 -6.86 -12.43 1.95
CA ALA A 47 -6.23 -13.41 2.82
C ALA A 47 -7.26 -14.26 3.59
N ASP A 48 -8.28 -13.60 4.16
CA ASP A 48 -9.39 -14.27 4.85
C ASP A 48 -10.14 -15.25 3.93
N GLN A 49 -10.17 -14.97 2.62
CA GLN A 49 -10.77 -15.83 1.59
C GLN A 49 -9.80 -16.89 1.05
N GLY A 50 -8.56 -16.96 1.53
CA GLY A 50 -7.54 -17.90 1.07
C GLY A 50 -6.96 -17.61 -0.32
N LEU A 51 -7.18 -16.41 -0.87
CA LEU A 51 -6.63 -15.99 -2.17
C LEU A 51 -5.16 -15.58 -2.07
N ILE A 52 -4.71 -15.19 -0.89
CA ILE A 52 -3.31 -14.94 -0.57
C ILE A 52 -3.02 -15.49 0.83
N ASP A 53 -1.86 -16.10 1.01
CA ASP A 53 -1.43 -16.59 2.32
C ASP A 53 -1.17 -15.40 3.28
N HIS A 54 -1.64 -15.51 4.53
CA HIS A 54 -1.50 -14.45 5.54
C HIS A 54 -0.04 -14.13 5.86
N VAL A 55 0.84 -15.15 5.89
CA VAL A 55 2.27 -14.95 6.18
C VAL A 55 2.93 -14.22 5.01
N LYS A 56 2.67 -14.67 3.78
CA LYS A 56 3.16 -13.98 2.57
C LYS A 56 2.68 -12.53 2.49
N LEU A 57 1.43 -12.27 2.89
CA LEU A 57 0.87 -10.93 2.91
C LEU A 57 1.54 -10.04 3.97
N ALA A 58 1.75 -10.58 5.19
CA ALA A 58 2.47 -9.88 6.24
C ALA A 58 3.92 -9.56 5.83
N ASP A 59 4.60 -10.51 5.19
CA ASP A 59 5.96 -10.31 4.68
C ASP A 59 6.00 -9.24 3.59
N PHE A 60 5.00 -9.24 2.69
CA PHE A 60 4.85 -8.18 1.68
C PHE A 60 4.72 -6.79 2.31
N TYR A 61 3.86 -6.63 3.32
CA TYR A 61 3.71 -5.35 4.02
C TYR A 61 5.04 -4.89 4.66
N ASN A 62 5.76 -5.81 5.30
CA ASN A 62 7.07 -5.55 5.90
C ASN A 62 8.12 -5.13 4.85
N ARG A 63 8.16 -5.80 3.70
CA ARG A 63 9.10 -5.45 2.61
C ARG A 63 8.80 -4.08 2.04
N VAL A 64 7.54 -3.76 1.77
CA VAL A 64 7.13 -2.43 1.28
C VAL A 64 7.54 -1.34 2.28
N ALA A 65 7.26 -1.52 3.58
CA ALA A 65 7.65 -0.55 4.60
C ALA A 65 9.18 -0.38 4.69
N THR A 66 9.93 -1.49 4.60
CA THR A 66 11.40 -1.48 4.62
C THR A 66 11.98 -0.73 3.42
N ILE A 67 11.44 -0.95 2.21
CA ILE A 67 11.84 -0.25 0.99
C ILE A 67 11.63 1.26 1.15
N ILE A 68 10.49 1.67 1.71
CA ILE A 68 10.17 3.10 1.91
C ILE A 68 11.12 3.74 2.91
N ARG A 69 11.40 3.08 4.05
CA ARG A 69 12.33 3.61 5.07
C ARG A 69 13.78 3.69 4.59
N SER A 70 14.15 2.89 3.60
CA SER A 70 15.50 2.87 3.04
C SER A 70 15.69 3.90 1.92
N ASP A 71 14.64 4.64 1.55
CA ASP A 71 14.72 5.66 0.52
C ASP A 71 15.41 6.93 1.04
N ALA A 72 16.18 7.59 0.18
CA ALA A 72 16.94 8.79 0.55
C ALA A 72 16.04 9.97 0.93
N ASP A 73 14.82 10.03 0.37
CA ASP A 73 13.86 11.10 0.61
C ASP A 73 12.91 10.79 1.80
N PHE A 74 13.18 9.72 2.55
CA PHE A 74 12.36 9.34 3.70
C PHE A 74 12.48 10.34 4.85
N ASP A 75 11.35 10.92 5.24
CA ASP A 75 11.29 11.83 6.39
C ASP A 75 10.93 11.04 7.67
N SER A 76 11.93 10.81 8.52
CA SER A 76 11.76 10.09 9.80
C SER A 76 10.84 10.80 10.81
N THR A 77 10.58 12.09 10.64
CA THR A 77 9.76 12.91 11.53
C THR A 77 8.30 12.99 11.10
N ALA A 78 8.01 12.62 9.84
CA ALA A 78 6.71 12.71 9.22
C ALA A 78 6.05 11.34 9.00
N LEU A 79 4.79 11.39 8.55
CA LEU A 79 4.11 10.27 7.90
C LEU A 79 4.44 10.30 6.40
N ASN A 80 5.12 9.27 5.92
CA ASN A 80 5.43 9.08 4.51
C ASN A 80 4.29 8.29 3.87
N ILE A 81 3.69 8.85 2.83
CA ILE A 81 2.54 8.30 2.13
C ILE A 81 2.98 7.92 0.72
N VAL A 82 2.98 6.63 0.44
CA VAL A 82 3.26 6.09 -0.89
C VAL A 82 2.01 5.43 -1.44
N LYS A 83 1.67 5.75 -2.69
CA LYS A 83 0.57 5.12 -3.40
C LYS A 83 1.06 4.55 -4.72
N VAL A 84 0.51 3.40 -5.08
CA VAL A 84 0.64 2.82 -6.43
C VAL A 84 -0.76 2.73 -7.02
N ASN A 85 -0.96 3.27 -8.21
CA ASN A 85 -2.24 3.18 -8.90
C ASN A 85 -2.30 2.00 -9.89
N ARG A 86 -3.49 1.74 -10.45
CA ARG A 86 -3.72 0.70 -11.47
C ARG A 86 -2.80 0.81 -12.70
N ASN A 87 -2.25 1.99 -12.98
CA ASN A 87 -1.34 2.24 -14.11
C ASN A 87 0.14 2.01 -13.73
N ASN A 88 0.42 1.47 -12.52
CA ASN A 88 1.75 1.29 -11.97
C ASN A 88 2.52 2.61 -11.77
N GLU A 89 1.80 3.72 -11.58
CA GLU A 89 2.43 5.00 -11.22
C GLU A 89 2.58 5.09 -9.71
N VAL A 90 3.79 5.45 -9.27
CA VAL A 90 4.10 5.63 -7.86
C VAL A 90 4.02 7.11 -7.53
N SER A 91 3.22 7.47 -6.52
CA SER A 91 3.20 8.81 -5.95
C SER A 91 3.68 8.79 -4.50
N VAL A 92 4.45 9.81 -4.14
CA VAL A 92 5.08 9.95 -2.82
C VAL A 92 4.72 11.32 -2.29
N SER A 93 4.32 11.38 -1.03
CA SER A 93 4.01 12.61 -0.31
C SER A 93 4.27 12.43 1.18
N THR A 94 4.41 13.52 1.90
CA THR A 94 4.57 13.51 3.36
C THR A 94 3.46 14.32 4.03
N LYS A 95 3.14 13.96 5.27
CA LYS A 95 2.25 14.72 6.15
C LYS A 95 2.84 14.75 7.55
N GLU A 96 2.55 15.81 8.31
CA GLU A 96 2.93 15.87 9.72
C GLU A 96 2.36 14.66 10.51
N ARG A 97 3.00 14.29 11.61
CA ARG A 97 2.63 13.08 12.37
C ARG A 97 1.23 13.12 12.99
N ASP A 98 0.65 14.30 13.16
CA ASP A 98 -0.64 14.49 13.86
C ASP A 98 -1.88 14.22 12.98
N PHE A 99 -1.69 13.67 11.79
CA PHE A 99 -2.79 13.37 10.87
C PHE A 99 -3.53 12.08 11.23
N ARG A 100 -4.86 12.13 11.12
CA ARG A 100 -5.73 10.97 11.31
C ARG A 100 -5.60 9.99 10.14
N VAL A 101 -4.77 8.96 10.29
CA VAL A 101 -4.59 7.84 9.33
C VAL A 101 -5.91 7.31 8.77
N TYR A 102 -6.94 7.20 9.62
CA TYR A 102 -8.27 6.77 9.21
C TYR A 102 -8.89 7.64 8.10
N ALA A 103 -8.73 8.96 8.17
CA ALA A 103 -9.25 9.89 7.15
C ALA A 103 -8.57 9.66 5.80
N ILE A 104 -7.25 9.49 5.80
CA ILE A 104 -6.45 9.21 4.58
C ILE A 104 -6.93 7.92 3.92
N LYS A 105 -7.10 6.84 4.70
CA LYS A 105 -7.59 5.56 4.18
C LYS A 105 -9.01 5.66 3.64
N LYS A 106 -9.89 6.40 4.32
CA LYS A 106 -11.29 6.60 3.89
C LYS A 106 -11.36 7.38 2.57
N GLU A 107 -10.63 8.48 2.46
CA GLU A 107 -10.56 9.31 1.26
C GLU A 107 -9.99 8.53 0.08
N TRP A 108 -8.87 7.84 0.29
CA TRP A 108 -8.24 7.01 -0.75
C TRP A 108 -9.14 5.84 -1.18
N ARG A 109 -9.77 5.13 -0.23
CA ARG A 109 -10.73 4.06 -0.57
C ARG A 109 -11.87 4.58 -1.45
N ALA A 110 -12.36 5.80 -1.20
CA ALA A 110 -13.42 6.42 -1.99
C ALA A 110 -12.97 6.73 -3.44
N THR A 111 -11.68 6.86 -3.74
CA THR A 111 -11.19 7.01 -5.13
C THR A 111 -11.14 5.68 -5.87
N ILE A 112 -11.04 4.56 -5.16
CA ILE A 112 -10.96 3.20 -5.75
C ILE A 112 -12.34 2.64 -6.05
N LEU A 113 -13.30 2.89 -5.15
CA LEU A 113 -14.66 2.33 -5.20
C LEU A 113 -15.64 3.16 -6.02
N LYS A 114 -15.21 4.26 -6.64
CA LYS A 114 -16.05 4.99 -7.58
C LYS A 114 -16.05 4.26 -8.94
N PRO A 115 -17.22 4.04 -9.56
CA PRO A 115 -17.32 3.52 -10.91
C PRO A 115 -16.72 4.47 -11.94
#